data_AF-A0A5C6EBY8-F1
#
_entry.id   AF-A0A5C6EBY8-F1
#
_cell.length_a   1.000
_cell.length_b   1.000
_cell.length_c   1.000
_cell.angle_alpha   90.00
_cell.angle_beta   90.00
_cell.angle_gamma   90.00
#
_symmetry.space_group_name_H-M   'P 1'
#
loop_
_entity.id
_entity.type
_entity.pdbx_description
1 polymer ?
#
loop_
_entity_poly.entity_id
_entity_poly.type
_entity_poly.pdbx_seq_one_letter_code
_entity_poly.pdbx_strand_id
1 'polypeptide(L)'
;MNALLQLSAIVTLTVFIGCSKPNDNTPAVVQSSVADANSIELTEDDVLAIAKRELEVQDTWADRATFEVERDGNEWRVFVQRHPIVLGGHRFITIDNDGNVTDYMRGL
;
A
#
# COMPACT_ATOMS: atom_id res chain seq x y z
N MET A 1 30.65 -40.99 39.27
CA MET A 1 29.48 -41.36 38.45
C MET A 1 29.74 -40.83 37.05
N ASN A 2 29.91 -41.74 36.07
CA ASN A 2 30.28 -41.44 34.69
C ASN A 2 29.06 -41.46 33.76
N ALA A 3 28.96 -40.49 32.84
CA ALA A 3 28.32 -40.52 31.51
C ALA A 3 28.58 -39.13 30.89
N LEU A 4 29.31 -38.84 29.81
CA LEU A 4 29.56 -39.40 28.47
C LEU A 4 28.35 -39.41 27.51
N LEU A 5 28.53 -38.64 26.42
CA LEU A 5 28.00 -38.75 25.05
C LEU A 5 26.61 -38.11 24.77
N GLN A 6 26.57 -37.02 24.00
CA GLN A 6 26.48 -36.92 22.52
C GLN A 6 25.04 -37.02 22.03
N LEU A 7 24.60 -36.05 21.21
CA LEU A 7 24.26 -36.23 19.78
C LEU A 7 23.45 -35.04 19.26
N SER A 8 24.03 -34.34 18.29
CA SER A 8 23.32 -33.48 17.34
C SER A 8 22.41 -34.34 16.47
N ALA A 9 21.19 -33.88 16.20
CA ALA A 9 20.34 -34.46 15.16
C ALA A 9 19.64 -33.35 14.36
N ILE A 10 20.18 -33.11 13.17
CA ILE A 10 19.58 -32.36 12.08
C ILE A 10 18.39 -33.19 11.56
N VAL A 11 17.20 -32.60 11.46
CA VAL A 11 16.06 -33.24 10.78
C VAL A 11 15.75 -32.48 9.50
N THR A 12 15.92 -33.22 8.41
CA THR A 12 15.80 -32.86 7.00
C THR A 12 14.36 -32.64 6.53
N LEU A 13 14.28 -31.75 5.54
CA LEU A 13 13.18 -31.40 4.65
C LEU A 13 12.56 -32.62 3.94
N THR A 14 11.23 -32.72 3.89
CA THR A 14 10.50 -33.57 2.92
C THR A 14 9.42 -32.76 2.22
N VAL A 15 9.63 -32.50 0.93
CA VAL A 15 8.65 -31.93 0.00
C VAL A 15 7.76 -33.06 -0.50
N PHE A 16 6.45 -33.00 -0.24
CA PHE A 16 5.48 -33.89 -0.85
C PHE A 16 5.02 -33.29 -2.19
N ILE A 17 5.48 -33.86 -3.30
CA ILE A 17 4.91 -33.64 -4.64
C ILE A 17 3.68 -34.54 -4.75
N GLY A 18 2.49 -33.96 -4.58
CA GLY A 18 1.23 -34.64 -4.86
C GLY A 18 0.81 -34.44 -6.31
N CYS A 19 0.99 -35.47 -7.14
CA CYS A 19 0.34 -35.56 -8.46
C CYS A 19 -1.10 -36.06 -8.29
N SER A 20 -2.09 -35.20 -8.51
CA SER A 20 -3.49 -35.60 -8.57
C SER A 20 -3.90 -35.96 -10.00
N LYS A 21 -4.55 -37.12 -10.13
CA LYS A 21 -5.07 -37.72 -11.37
C LYS A 21 -6.39 -37.02 -11.79
N PRO A 22 -6.63 -36.73 -13.07
CA PRO A 22 -7.81 -35.98 -13.52
C PRO A 22 -9.04 -36.90 -13.67
N ASN A 23 -10.22 -36.42 -13.27
CA ASN A 23 -11.51 -37.02 -13.58
C ASN A 23 -12.30 -36.11 -14.53
N ASP A 24 -12.60 -36.62 -15.73
CA ASP A 24 -13.40 -35.93 -16.74
C ASP A 24 -14.89 -36.00 -16.37
N ASN A 25 -15.49 -34.83 -16.07
CA ASN A 25 -16.93 -34.55 -16.15
C ASN A 25 -17.15 -33.01 -16.24
N THR A 26 -16.93 -32.45 -17.44
CA THR A 26 -17.64 -31.34 -18.17
C THR A 26 -18.26 -30.14 -17.41
N PRO A 27 -18.28 -28.90 -17.96
CA PRO A 27 -17.28 -28.11 -18.66
C PRO A 27 -17.09 -26.74 -17.98
N ALA A 28 -15.91 -26.43 -17.44
CA ALA A 28 -15.52 -25.04 -17.28
C ALA A 28 -14.52 -24.77 -18.40
N VAL A 29 -14.93 -23.92 -19.35
CA VAL A 29 -13.97 -23.16 -20.13
C VAL A 29 -13.17 -22.39 -19.10
N VAL A 30 -12.03 -22.95 -18.67
CA VAL A 30 -11.01 -22.21 -17.96
C VAL A 30 -10.47 -21.25 -19.01
N GLN A 31 -11.11 -20.08 -19.08
CA GLN A 31 -10.57 -18.95 -19.78
C GLN A 31 -9.15 -18.78 -19.25
N SER A 32 -8.20 -19.06 -20.12
CA SER A 32 -6.90 -18.42 -20.04
C SER A 32 -7.16 -16.92 -20.08
N SER A 33 -7.17 -16.28 -18.92
CA SER A 33 -6.71 -14.91 -18.84
C SER A 33 -5.40 -14.98 -18.07
N VAL A 34 -4.32 -14.84 -18.82
CA VAL A 34 -3.11 -14.16 -18.35
C VAL A 34 -3.56 -13.08 -17.37
N ALA A 35 -3.26 -13.25 -16.08
CA ALA A 35 -3.36 -12.15 -15.13
C ALA A 35 -2.24 -11.19 -15.54
N ASP A 36 -2.62 -10.28 -16.44
CA ASP A 36 -1.90 -9.06 -16.76
C ASP A 36 -1.43 -8.40 -15.46
N ALA A 37 -0.24 -7.80 -15.54
CA ALA A 37 0.50 -7.22 -14.43
C ALA A 37 -0.39 -6.51 -13.39
N ASN A 38 -0.23 -6.91 -12.12
CA ASN A 38 -0.79 -6.29 -10.92
C ASN A 38 -0.41 -4.79 -10.81
N SER A 39 -1.06 -3.90 -11.55
CA SER A 39 -1.13 -2.50 -11.17
C SER A 39 -2.22 -2.38 -10.11
N ILE A 40 -1.82 -2.42 -8.83
CA ILE A 40 -2.74 -2.07 -7.74
C ILE A 40 -2.99 -0.56 -7.88
N GLU A 41 -4.18 -0.20 -8.31
CA GLU A 41 -4.61 1.20 -8.38
C GLU A 41 -4.77 1.75 -6.96
N LEU A 42 -4.25 2.95 -6.71
CA LEU A 42 -4.41 3.63 -5.41
C LEU A 42 -5.87 3.98 -5.13
N THR A 43 -6.31 3.73 -3.91
CA THR A 43 -7.60 4.19 -3.42
C THR A 43 -7.50 5.59 -2.79
N GLU A 44 -8.63 6.27 -2.62
CA GLU A 44 -8.68 7.55 -1.86
C GLU A 44 -8.13 7.40 -0.43
N ASP A 45 -8.36 6.25 0.21
CA ASP A 45 -7.85 5.97 1.56
C ASP A 45 -6.32 5.87 1.58
N ASP A 46 -5.71 5.26 0.56
CA ASP A 46 -4.25 5.18 0.41
C ASP A 46 -3.65 6.57 0.23
N VAL A 47 -4.26 7.37 -0.64
CA VAL A 47 -3.87 8.76 -0.94
C VAL A 47 -3.97 9.63 0.31
N LEU A 48 -5.07 9.50 1.05
CA LEU A 48 -5.26 10.22 2.31
C LEU A 48 -4.22 9.83 3.35
N ALA A 49 -3.84 8.55 3.45
CA ALA A 49 -2.80 8.09 4.36
C ALA A 49 -1.42 8.65 4.00
N ILE A 50 -1.09 8.71 2.69
CA ILE A 50 0.15 9.33 2.19
C ILE A 50 0.17 10.82 2.53
N ALA A 51 -0.91 11.54 2.20
CA ALA A 51 -1.01 12.98 2.45
C ALA A 51 -0.91 13.33 3.94
N LYS A 52 -1.53 12.54 4.82
CA LYS A 52 -1.41 12.71 6.29
C LYS A 52 0.03 12.55 6.75
N ARG A 53 0.72 11.48 6.32
CA ARG A 53 2.12 11.24 6.67
C ARG A 53 3.01 12.39 6.20
N GLU A 54 2.83 12.85 4.97
CA GLU A 54 3.62 13.96 4.44
C GLU A 54 3.36 15.25 5.23
N LEU A 55 2.11 15.53 5.56
CA LEU A 55 1.77 16.69 6.39
C LEU A 55 2.39 16.62 7.78
N GLU A 56 2.38 15.46 8.44
CA GLU A 56 3.01 15.24 9.75
C GLU A 56 4.52 15.51 9.73
N VAL A 57 5.20 15.23 8.62
CA VAL A 57 6.63 15.52 8.44
C VAL A 57 6.87 17.02 8.27
N GLN A 58 6.03 17.70 7.51
CA GLN A 58 6.27 19.08 7.07
C GLN A 58 5.71 20.15 8.02
N ASP A 59 4.66 19.82 8.79
CA ASP A 59 3.85 20.79 9.52
C ASP A 59 3.39 20.24 10.89
N THR A 60 3.57 21.05 11.93
CA THR A 60 3.26 20.68 13.33
C THR A 60 1.76 20.75 13.68
N TRP A 61 0.89 20.80 12.68
CA TRP A 61 -0.55 21.01 12.86
C TRP A 61 -1.39 19.95 12.13
N ALA A 62 -0.76 18.85 11.69
CA ALA A 62 -1.44 17.77 10.98
C ALA A 62 -2.62 17.17 11.76
N ASP A 63 -2.53 17.15 13.10
CA ASP A 63 -3.55 16.65 14.03
C ASP A 63 -4.87 17.41 14.00
N ARG A 64 -4.86 18.64 13.49
CA ARG A 64 -6.01 19.54 13.39
C ARG A 64 -6.27 20.00 11.96
N ALA A 65 -5.85 19.22 10.99
CA ALA A 65 -6.11 19.46 9.58
C ALA A 65 -7.36 18.71 9.10
N THR A 66 -8.07 19.30 8.14
CA THR A 66 -9.03 18.58 7.29
C THR A 66 -8.42 18.33 5.92
N PHE A 67 -8.88 17.28 5.25
CA PHE A 67 -8.36 16.82 3.97
C PHE A 67 -9.51 16.64 2.99
N GLU A 68 -9.32 17.13 1.78
CA GLU A 68 -10.20 16.90 0.64
C GLU A 68 -9.37 16.27 -0.46
N VAL A 69 -9.79 15.09 -0.92
CA VAL A 69 -9.09 14.31 -1.94
C VAL A 69 -9.86 14.44 -3.25
N GLU A 70 -9.15 14.75 -4.33
CA GLU A 70 -9.70 14.86 -5.67
C GLU A 70 -8.80 14.12 -6.66
N ARG A 71 -9.43 13.42 -7.62
CA ARG A 71 -8.73 12.81 -8.75
C ARG A 71 -8.59 13.83 -9.88
N ASP A 72 -7.35 14.12 -10.30
CA ASP A 72 -7.04 15.00 -11.44
C ASP A 72 -6.27 14.22 -12.52
N GLY A 73 -7.02 13.56 -13.41
CA GLY A 73 -6.45 12.74 -14.47
C GLY A 73 -5.62 11.56 -13.94
N ASN A 74 -4.30 11.64 -14.10
CA ASN A 74 -3.34 10.61 -13.69
C ASN A 74 -2.69 10.90 -12.33
N GLU A 75 -3.15 11.92 -11.63
CA GLU A 75 -2.66 12.31 -10.31
C GLU A 75 -3.83 12.47 -9.35
N TRP A 76 -3.51 12.44 -8.08
CA TRP A 76 -4.39 12.82 -6.98
C TRP A 76 -3.97 14.18 -6.45
N ARG A 77 -4.93 15.05 -6.21
CA ARG A 77 -4.73 16.30 -5.48
C ARG A 77 -5.38 16.19 -4.13
N VAL A 78 -4.64 16.56 -3.09
CA VAL A 78 -5.15 16.64 -1.74
C VAL A 78 -5.06 18.09 -1.27
N PHE A 79 -6.22 18.71 -1.07
CA PHE A 79 -6.30 19.98 -0.37
C PHE A 79 -6.32 19.73 1.12
N VAL A 80 -5.46 20.44 1.84
CA VAL A 80 -5.34 20.35 3.29
C VAL A 80 -5.65 21.70 3.88
N GLN A 81 -6.59 21.77 4.83
CA GLN A 81 -6.93 23.00 5.54
C GLN A 81 -6.59 22.86 7.02
N ARG A 82 -5.71 23.74 7.52
CA ARG A 82 -5.43 23.87 8.96
C ARG A 82 -6.64 24.42 9.70
N HIS A 83 -6.89 23.88 10.90
CA HIS A 83 -7.75 24.51 11.90
C HIS A 83 -6.96 25.04 13.12
N PRO A 84 -7.40 26.15 13.74
CA PRO A 84 -8.35 27.12 13.19
C PRO A 84 -7.86 27.71 11.86
N ILE A 85 -8.78 28.19 11.02
CA ILE A 85 -8.46 28.73 9.70
C ILE A 85 -7.59 29.98 9.87
N VAL A 86 -6.45 29.98 9.18
CA VAL A 86 -5.49 31.09 9.15
C VAL A 86 -5.05 31.33 7.69
N LEU A 87 -4.69 32.57 7.37
CA LEU A 87 -4.07 32.90 6.08
C LEU A 87 -2.76 32.10 5.90
N GLY A 88 -2.51 31.58 4.70
CA GLY A 88 -1.42 30.64 4.43
C GLY A 88 -1.54 29.28 5.14
N GLY A 89 -2.69 29.00 5.77
CA GLY A 89 -2.94 27.79 6.55
C GLY A 89 -3.36 26.56 5.75
N HIS A 90 -3.24 26.58 4.43
CA HIS A 90 -3.63 25.45 3.58
C HIS A 90 -2.43 24.87 2.83
N ARG A 91 -2.55 23.62 2.39
CA ARG A 91 -1.58 22.93 1.53
C ARG A 91 -2.30 22.30 0.34
N PHE A 92 -1.54 22.15 -0.74
CA PHE A 92 -1.90 21.27 -1.84
C PHE A 92 -0.81 20.22 -1.96
N ILE A 93 -1.19 18.96 -1.90
CA ILE A 93 -0.28 17.82 -2.02
C ILE A 93 -0.69 17.06 -3.29
N THR A 94 0.24 16.88 -4.22
CA THR A 94 0.01 16.11 -5.44
C THR A 94 0.67 14.74 -5.29
N ILE A 95 -0.07 13.68 -5.61
CA ILE A 95 0.37 12.29 -5.47
C ILE A 95 0.14 11.58 -6.82
N ASP A 96 1.18 10.95 -7.36
CA ASP A 96 1.08 10.18 -8.61
C ASP A 96 0.38 8.81 -8.40
N ASN A 97 0.15 8.08 -9.50
CA ASN A 97 -0.49 6.75 -9.46
C ASN A 97 0.35 5.67 -8.75
N ASP A 98 1.64 5.91 -8.57
CA ASP A 98 2.56 4.99 -7.91
C ASP A 98 2.66 5.28 -6.40
N GLY A 99 2.02 6.36 -5.93
CA GLY A 99 1.93 6.75 -4.52
C GLY A 99 3.05 7.69 -4.08
N ASN A 100 3.78 8.28 -5.03
CA ASN A 100 4.81 9.26 -4.72
C ASN A 100 4.20 10.66 -4.63
N VAL A 101 4.61 11.41 -3.61
CA VAL A 101 4.32 12.85 -3.54
C VAL A 101 5.18 13.56 -4.59
N THR A 102 4.53 14.17 -5.58
CA THR A 102 5.20 14.89 -6.68
C THR A 102 5.26 16.39 -6.43
N ASP A 103 4.37 16.93 -5.61
CA ASP A 103 4.38 18.33 -5.22
C ASP A 103 3.82 18.55 -3.81
N TYR A 104 4.34 19.56 -3.12
CA TYR A 104 3.91 20.02 -1.81
C TYR A 104 3.92 21.55 -1.78
N MET A 105 2.76 22.14 -2.05
CA MET A 105 2.61 23.59 -2.08
C MET A 105 2.04 24.13 -0.77
N ARG A 106 2.68 25.19 -0.27
CA ARG A 106 2.16 25.99 0.84
C ARG A 106 1.31 27.13 0.29
N GLY A 107 0.07 27.22 0.78
CA GLY A 107 -0.78 28.37 0.53
C GLY A 107 -0.15 29.67 1.02
N LEU A 108 -0.42 30.77 0.31
CA LEU A 108 -0.03 32.13 0.70
C LEU A 108 -1.03 32.75 1.69
#